data_AF-A0A2S7T462-F1
#
_entry.id   AF-A0A2S7T462-F1
#
_cell.length_a   1.000
_cell.length_b   1.000
_cell.length_c   1.000
_cell.angle_alpha   90.00
_cell.angle_beta   90.00
_cell.angle_gamma   90.00
#
_symmetry.space_group_name_H-M   'P 1'
#
loop_
_entity.id
_entity.type
_entity.pdbx_description
1 polymer ?
#
loop_
_entity_poly.entity_id
_entity_poly.type
_entity_poly.pdbx_seq_one_letter_code
_entity_poly.pdbx_strand_id
1 'polypeptide(L)'
;MRKRNPLYPTEKELERAKAILRKVGTLNFSSRNQKPKTAADSAGVIIRRSREVSKMVDQVYAVGIADSLLFRKYNGKTVFQFDDNLRVSYSAQGTPFESDEMPKRTLESIVIPLSQPNTILPSGVLEVPLNVFYEGHWSTEKMAVSLPLDYRPFEE
;
A
#
# COMPACT_ATOMS: atom_id res chain seq x y z
N MET A 1 -4.04 5.50 -6.22
CA MET A 1 -4.73 4.50 -7.05
C MET A 1 -3.89 3.23 -7.30
N ARG A 2 -4.45 2.04 -7.04
CA ARG A 2 -3.90 0.76 -7.52
C ARG A 2 -4.26 0.57 -8.99
N LYS A 3 -3.26 0.45 -9.86
CA LYS A 3 -3.49 0.10 -11.27
C LYS A 3 -2.94 -1.27 -11.57
N ARG A 4 -3.55 -1.92 -12.56
CA ARG A 4 -3.05 -3.18 -13.09
C ARG A 4 -1.64 -2.98 -13.61
N ASN A 5 -0.71 -3.82 -13.15
CA ASN A 5 0.66 -3.74 -13.61
C ASN A 5 0.76 -4.21 -15.07
N PRO A 6 1.24 -3.35 -16.01
CA PRO A 6 1.42 -3.75 -17.41
C PRO A 6 2.42 -4.90 -17.59
N LEU A 7 3.36 -5.06 -16.66
CA LEU A 7 4.34 -6.16 -16.67
C LEU A 7 3.74 -7.47 -16.15
N TYR A 8 2.60 -7.44 -15.46
CA TYR A 8 1.93 -8.65 -15.01
C TYR A 8 1.25 -9.35 -16.20
N PRO A 9 1.44 -10.66 -16.40
CA PRO A 9 0.79 -11.39 -17.47
C PRO A 9 -0.73 -11.25 -17.48
N THR A 10 -1.32 -11.33 -18.67
CA THR A 10 -2.77 -11.39 -18.79
C THR A 10 -3.34 -12.72 -18.32
N GLU A 11 -4.62 -12.73 -17.92
CA GLU A 11 -5.28 -13.97 -17.49
C GLU A 11 -5.30 -15.01 -18.62
N LYS A 12 -5.53 -14.56 -19.86
CA LYS A 12 -5.42 -15.42 -21.06
C LYS A 12 -4.02 -16.00 -21.23
N GLU A 13 -2.96 -15.22 -21.01
CA GLU A 13 -1.58 -15.72 -21.07
C GLU A 13 -1.29 -16.72 -19.94
N LEU A 14 -1.80 -16.48 -18.74
CA LEU A 14 -1.63 -17.36 -17.59
C LEU A 14 -2.33 -18.70 -17.80
N GLU A 15 -3.56 -18.69 -18.31
CA GLU A 15 -4.30 -19.91 -18.61
C GLU A 15 -3.59 -20.75 -19.68
N ARG A 16 -3.14 -20.10 -20.76
CA ARG A 16 -2.36 -20.78 -21.82
C ARG A 16 -1.06 -21.36 -21.27
N ALA A 17 -0.32 -20.58 -20.47
CA ALA A 17 0.93 -21.04 -19.87
C ALA A 17 0.71 -22.22 -18.91
N LYS A 18 -0.31 -22.16 -18.04
CA LYS A 18 -0.69 -23.27 -17.15
C LYS A 18 -1.08 -24.53 -17.93
N ALA A 19 -1.83 -24.39 -19.03
CA ALA A 19 -2.24 -25.53 -19.86
C ALA A 19 -1.05 -26.22 -20.53
N ILE A 20 -0.06 -25.45 -21.01
CA ILE A 20 1.17 -25.99 -21.60
C ILE A 20 1.99 -26.73 -20.54
N LEU A 21 2.21 -26.12 -19.37
CA LEU A 21 3.00 -26.73 -18.31
C LEU A 21 2.36 -28.01 -17.74
N ARG A 22 1.03 -28.07 -17.66
CA ARG A 22 0.30 -29.28 -17.25
C ARG A 22 0.58 -30.48 -18.17
N LYS A 23 0.82 -30.24 -19.46
CA LYS A 23 1.09 -31.31 -20.45
C LYS A 23 2.56 -31.76 -20.47
N VAL A 24 3.48 -30.87 -20.11
CA VAL A 24 4.93 -31.10 -20.23
C VAL A 24 5.54 -31.65 -18.93
N GLY A 25 4.90 -31.44 -17.77
CA GLY A 25 5.39 -31.90 -16.48
C GLY A 25 6.40 -30.93 -15.84
N THR A 26 7.25 -31.42 -14.94
CA THR A 26 8.20 -30.62 -14.16
C THR A 26 9.33 -30.10 -15.05
N LEU A 27 9.36 -28.78 -15.28
CA LEU A 27 10.46 -28.11 -15.97
C LEU A 27 11.49 -27.61 -14.96
N ASN A 28 12.73 -28.07 -15.09
CA ASN A 28 13.86 -27.50 -14.36
C ASN A 28 14.32 -26.22 -15.06
N PHE A 29 13.78 -25.08 -14.63
CA PHE A 29 14.28 -23.76 -15.04
C PHE A 29 15.60 -23.45 -14.33
N SER A 30 16.69 -24.06 -14.82
CA SER A 30 18.02 -23.92 -14.22
C SER A 30 18.69 -22.57 -14.47
N SER A 31 18.17 -21.69 -15.34
CA SER A 31 18.84 -20.42 -15.62
C SER A 31 17.90 -19.23 -15.86
N ARG A 32 18.23 -18.10 -15.22
CA ARG A 32 17.44 -16.86 -15.24
C ARG A 32 17.51 -16.11 -16.58
N ASN A 33 18.57 -16.34 -17.35
CA ASN A 33 18.97 -15.50 -18.49
C ASN A 33 18.95 -16.20 -19.85
N GLN A 34 18.40 -17.41 -19.97
CA GLN A 34 18.26 -18.05 -21.27
C GLN A 34 17.03 -17.53 -22.01
N LYS A 35 17.22 -17.11 -23.26
CA LYS A 35 16.10 -16.83 -24.17
C LYS A 35 15.27 -18.11 -24.31
N PRO A 36 13.94 -18.06 -24.13
CA PRO A 36 13.11 -19.24 -24.23
C PRO A 36 13.20 -19.80 -25.65
N LYS A 37 13.54 -21.09 -25.78
CA LYS A 37 13.67 -21.76 -27.09
C LYS A 37 12.43 -22.59 -27.41
N THR A 38 11.76 -23.10 -26.37
CA THR A 38 10.56 -23.93 -26.52
C THR A 38 9.29 -23.21 -26.03
N ALA A 39 8.13 -23.72 -26.44
CA ALA A 39 6.84 -23.26 -25.94
C ALA A 39 6.71 -23.48 -24.42
N ALA A 40 7.32 -24.55 -23.90
CA ALA A 40 7.39 -24.85 -22.48
C ALA A 40 8.23 -23.81 -21.72
N ASP A 41 9.37 -23.40 -22.27
CA ASP A 41 10.22 -22.35 -21.68
C ASP A 41 9.47 -21.01 -21.62
N SER A 42 8.78 -20.67 -22.71
CA SER A 42 7.99 -19.44 -22.82
C SER A 42 6.85 -19.43 -21.80
N ALA A 43 6.15 -20.54 -21.64
CA ALA A 43 5.11 -20.71 -20.62
C ALA A 43 5.69 -20.57 -19.19
N GLY A 44 6.87 -21.11 -18.93
CA GLY A 44 7.54 -20.96 -17.64
C GLY A 44 7.96 -19.52 -17.34
N VAL A 45 8.44 -18.77 -18.33
CA VAL A 45 8.74 -17.34 -18.17
C VAL A 45 7.49 -16.55 -17.78
N ILE A 46 6.34 -16.84 -18.39
CA ILE A 46 5.05 -16.20 -18.06
C ILE A 46 4.66 -16.50 -16.61
N ILE A 47 4.74 -17.76 -16.18
CA ILE A 47 4.41 -18.16 -14.80
C ILE A 47 5.40 -17.55 -13.80
N ARG A 48 6.69 -17.52 -14.14
CA ARG A 48 7.72 -16.88 -13.31
C ARG A 48 7.43 -15.39 -13.14
N ARG A 49 7.15 -14.67 -14.25
CA ARG A 49 6.80 -13.23 -14.22
C ARG A 49 5.59 -12.96 -13.33
N SER A 50 4.60 -13.86 -13.32
CA SER A 50 3.43 -13.74 -12.43
C SER A 50 3.72 -13.93 -10.94
N ARG A 51 4.87 -14.55 -10.59
CA ARG A 51 5.34 -14.71 -9.21
C ARG A 51 6.27 -13.57 -8.79
N GLU A 52 7.06 -13.05 -9.72
CA GLU A 52 8.04 -12.00 -9.47
C GLU A 52 7.42 -10.60 -9.42
N VAL A 53 6.28 -10.40 -10.09
CA VAL A 53 5.65 -9.10 -10.25
C VAL A 53 4.23 -9.12 -9.68
N SER A 54 3.89 -8.11 -8.88
CA SER A 54 2.53 -7.95 -8.34
C SER A 54 1.50 -7.64 -9.44
N LYS A 55 0.30 -8.22 -9.32
CA LYS A 55 -0.83 -7.98 -10.26
C LYS A 55 -1.25 -6.51 -10.31
N MET A 56 -1.16 -5.83 -9.18
CA MET A 56 -1.46 -4.42 -9.01
C MET A 56 -0.20 -3.69 -8.53
N VAL A 57 -0.03 -2.46 -9.00
CA VAL A 57 1.00 -1.53 -8.52
C VAL A 57 0.34 -0.25 -8.05
N ASP A 58 0.86 0.31 -6.96
CA ASP A 58 0.46 1.63 -6.49
C ASP A 58 1.10 2.69 -7.41
N GLN A 59 0.27 3.59 -7.95
CA GLN A 59 0.75 4.75 -8.69
C GLN A 59 0.56 6.02 -7.87
N VAL A 60 1.64 6.79 -7.75
CA VAL A 60 1.61 8.18 -7.28
C VAL A 60 1.40 9.07 -8.49
N TYR A 61 0.27 9.78 -8.54
CA TYR A 61 -0.08 10.65 -9.67
C TYR A 61 0.03 12.14 -9.32
N ALA A 62 0.12 12.48 -8.04
CA ALA A 62 0.28 13.84 -7.54
C ALA A 62 1.18 13.84 -6.30
N VAL A 63 2.06 14.83 -6.19
CA VAL A 63 2.97 15.08 -5.07
C VAL A 63 2.89 16.57 -4.75
N GLY A 64 3.01 16.95 -3.47
CA GLY A 64 2.91 18.36 -3.06
C GLY A 64 1.49 18.93 -3.24
N ILE A 65 0.48 18.14 -2.86
CA ILE A 65 -0.93 18.50 -3.00
C ILE A 65 -1.26 19.66 -2.07
N ALA A 66 -1.92 20.70 -2.59
CA ALA A 66 -2.35 21.85 -1.80
C ALA A 66 -3.53 21.52 -0.87
N ASP A 67 -3.58 22.15 0.31
CA ASP A 67 -4.64 21.94 1.32
C ASP A 67 -6.05 22.11 0.77
N SER A 68 -6.26 23.05 -0.15
CA SER A 68 -7.56 23.29 -0.80
C SER A 68 -8.12 22.10 -1.58
N LEU A 69 -7.27 21.15 -1.97
CA LEU A 69 -7.68 19.91 -2.65
C LEU A 69 -8.04 18.80 -1.66
N LEU A 70 -7.61 18.90 -0.40
CA LEU A 70 -7.86 17.92 0.66
C LEU A 70 -9.00 18.36 1.58
N PHE A 71 -9.13 19.67 1.82
CA PHE A 71 -10.08 20.25 2.76
C PHE A 71 -11.06 21.16 2.03
N ARG A 72 -12.35 20.93 2.29
CA ARG A 72 -13.44 21.77 1.78
C ARG A 72 -14.30 22.27 2.93
N LYS A 73 -15.00 23.38 2.72
CA LYS A 73 -16.04 23.85 3.63
C LYS A 73 -17.41 23.49 3.06
N TYR A 74 -18.22 22.80 3.84
CA TYR A 74 -19.59 22.45 3.49
C TYR A 74 -20.51 22.77 4.66
N ASN A 75 -21.54 23.61 4.44
CA ASN A 75 -22.49 24.04 5.46
C ASN A 75 -21.83 24.54 6.77
N GLY A 76 -20.76 25.32 6.65
CA GLY A 76 -20.00 25.84 7.79
C GLY A 76 -19.08 24.83 8.49
N LYS A 77 -19.09 23.55 8.10
CA LYS A 77 -18.18 22.51 8.60
C LYS A 77 -16.98 22.32 7.67
N THR A 78 -15.81 22.01 8.23
CA THR A 78 -14.65 21.57 7.46
C THR A 78 -14.75 20.08 7.19
N VAL A 79 -14.61 19.67 5.94
CA VAL A 79 -14.62 18.27 5.51
C VAL A 79 -13.29 17.91 4.85
N PHE A 80 -12.82 16.70 5.12
CA PHE A 80 -11.66 16.07 4.53
C PHE A 80 -12.14 15.12 3.43
N GLN A 81 -11.78 15.41 2.18
CA GLN A 81 -12.32 14.70 1.01
C GLN A 81 -11.29 14.66 -0.12
N PHE A 82 -10.99 13.46 -0.62
CA PHE A 82 -10.04 13.20 -1.70
C PHE A 82 -10.33 11.82 -2.31
N ASP A 83 -10.33 11.67 -3.63
CA ASP A 83 -10.91 10.47 -4.27
C ASP A 83 -10.08 9.18 -4.08
N ASP A 84 -8.79 9.33 -3.83
CA ASP A 84 -7.78 8.26 -3.84
C ASP A 84 -7.17 8.03 -2.45
N ASN A 85 -6.16 7.17 -2.33
CA ASN A 85 -5.39 7.06 -1.08
C ASN A 85 -4.41 8.23 -0.97
N LEU A 86 -4.30 8.81 0.22
CA LEU A 86 -3.32 9.85 0.53
C LEU A 86 -2.10 9.22 1.19
N ARG A 87 -0.93 9.33 0.54
CA ARG A 87 0.35 8.98 1.17
C ARG A 87 0.93 10.23 1.82
N VAL A 88 1.24 10.13 3.10
CA VAL A 88 1.87 11.18 3.90
C VAL A 88 3.25 10.68 4.31
N SER A 89 4.28 11.41 3.89
CA SER A 89 5.67 11.16 4.30
C SER A 89 6.13 12.34 5.15
N TYR A 90 6.73 12.05 6.31
CA TYR A 90 7.24 13.08 7.20
C TYR A 90 8.60 12.68 7.75
N SER A 91 9.42 13.69 8.03
CA SER A 91 10.69 13.47 8.70
C SER A 91 10.41 13.11 10.15
N ALA A 92 10.89 11.95 10.59
CA ALA A 92 11.14 11.74 12.01
C ALA A 92 12.21 12.76 12.41
N GLN A 93 11.81 13.82 13.10
CA GLN A 93 12.74 14.67 13.84
C GLN A 93 12.42 14.49 15.30
N GLY A 94 13.42 14.10 16.10
CA GLY A 94 13.35 14.21 17.55
C GLY A 94 13.07 12.92 18.32
N THR A 95 13.43 11.73 17.80
CA THR A 95 13.65 10.64 18.75
C THR A 95 14.94 10.95 19.54
N PRO A 96 14.96 10.87 20.88
CA PRO A 96 16.13 11.22 21.70
C PRO A 96 17.38 10.34 21.44
N PHE A 97 17.27 9.37 20.54
CA PHE A 97 18.29 8.37 20.20
C PHE A 97 18.85 8.53 18.78
N GLU A 98 18.38 9.50 17.99
CA GLU A 98 18.95 9.80 16.69
C GLU A 98 20.15 10.75 16.86
N SER A 99 21.36 10.22 16.67
CA SER A 99 22.56 11.05 16.50
C SER A 99 22.51 11.78 15.16
N ASP A 100 23.15 12.96 15.08
CA ASP A 100 23.24 13.76 13.84
C ASP A 100 23.87 13.01 12.65
N GLU A 101 24.50 11.86 12.89
CA GLU A 101 25.11 11.00 11.87
C GLU A 101 24.14 9.98 11.25
N MET A 102 22.94 9.77 11.83
CA MET A 102 21.97 8.84 11.27
C MET A 102 21.15 9.48 10.14
N PRO A 103 20.91 8.77 9.02
CA PRO A 103 20.05 9.27 7.97
C PRO A 103 18.66 9.53 8.54
N LYS A 104 18.18 10.78 8.40
CA LYS A 104 16.84 11.20 8.83
C LYS A 104 15.81 10.18 8.34
N ARG A 105 15.23 9.43 9.28
CA ARG A 105 14.25 8.41 8.93
C ARG A 105 13.00 9.11 8.42
N THR A 106 12.64 8.83 7.17
CA THR A 106 11.33 9.24 6.65
C THR A 106 10.32 8.20 7.09
N LEU A 107 9.31 8.64 7.80
CA LEU A 107 8.18 7.82 8.17
C LEU A 107 7.07 8.03 7.16
N GLU A 108 6.37 6.95 6.83
CA GLU A 108 5.26 6.99 5.88
C GLU A 108 3.99 6.48 6.54
N SER A 109 2.88 7.14 6.19
CA SER A 109 1.53 6.70 6.51
C SER A 109 0.66 6.78 5.26
N ILE A 110 -0.28 5.85 5.13
CA ILE A 110 -1.28 5.87 4.06
C ILE A 110 -2.64 6.04 4.70
N VAL A 111 -3.39 7.03 4.21
CA VAL A 111 -4.75 7.33 4.62
C VAL A 111 -5.69 6.87 3.52
N ILE A 112 -6.58 5.93 3.87
CA ILE A 112 -7.49 5.26 2.94
C ILE A 112 -8.92 5.63 3.33
N PRO A 113 -9.64 6.45 2.54
CA PRO A 113 -11.02 6.78 2.82
C PRO A 113 -11.93 5.58 2.54
N LEU A 114 -12.74 5.19 3.53
CA LEU A 114 -13.75 4.13 3.39
C LEU A 114 -15.13 4.71 3.07
N SER A 115 -15.41 5.92 3.56
CA SER A 115 -16.63 6.68 3.28
C SER A 115 -16.33 8.17 3.23
N GLN A 116 -17.13 8.94 2.49
CA GLN A 116 -16.93 10.37 2.26
C GLN A 116 -18.25 11.14 2.16
N PRO A 117 -18.26 12.45 2.48
CA PRO A 117 -17.15 13.26 3.00
C PRO A 117 -16.89 13.03 4.51
N ASN A 118 -15.67 13.31 4.98
CA ASN A 118 -15.31 13.14 6.39
C ASN A 118 -15.25 14.49 7.11
N THR A 119 -16.24 14.77 7.96
CA THR A 119 -16.23 15.99 8.78
C THR A 119 -15.06 15.98 9.76
N ILE A 120 -14.34 17.09 9.86
CA ILE A 120 -13.35 17.35 10.90
C ILE A 120 -13.97 18.27 11.95
N LEU A 121 -13.92 17.85 13.20
CA LEU A 121 -14.30 18.66 14.35
C LEU A 121 -13.25 19.77 14.60
N PRO A 122 -13.59 20.87 15.29
CA PRO A 122 -12.62 21.91 15.63
C PRO A 122 -11.38 21.41 16.39
N SER A 123 -11.49 20.26 17.07
CA SER A 123 -10.38 19.57 17.73
C SER A 123 -9.38 18.90 16.77
N GLY A 124 -9.66 18.86 15.47
CA GLY A 124 -8.85 18.17 14.46
C GLY A 124 -9.15 16.67 14.32
N VAL A 125 -10.12 16.14 15.10
CA VAL A 125 -10.54 14.75 15.02
C VAL A 125 -11.66 14.57 14.00
N LEU A 126 -11.69 13.43 13.32
CA LEU A 126 -12.80 13.06 12.45
C LEU A 126 -14.08 12.81 13.28
N GLU A 127 -15.20 13.37 12.84
CA GLU A 127 -16.53 13.13 13.44
C GLU A 127 -16.87 11.64 13.46
N VAL A 128 -16.48 10.91 12.41
CA VAL A 128 -16.59 9.44 12.31
C VAL A 128 -15.21 8.85 11.99
N PRO A 129 -14.42 8.45 13.00
CA PRO A 129 -13.06 7.93 12.78
C PRO A 129 -13.01 6.64 11.94
N LEU A 130 -14.09 5.86 11.97
CA LEU A 130 -14.20 4.59 11.23
C LEU A 130 -14.33 4.77 9.71
N ASN A 131 -14.56 5.99 9.23
CA ASN A 131 -14.64 6.26 7.79
C ASN A 131 -13.26 6.35 7.12
N VAL A 132 -12.17 6.24 7.89
CA VAL A 132 -10.80 6.33 7.39
C VAL A 132 -9.95 5.22 7.99
N PHE A 133 -9.31 4.44 7.12
CA PHE A 133 -8.33 3.43 7.50
C PHE A 133 -6.92 4.00 7.37
N TYR A 134 -6.03 3.61 8.28
CA TYR A 134 -4.64 4.08 8.32
C TYR A 134 -3.70 2.88 8.21
N GLU A 135 -2.67 3.03 7.39
CA GLU A 135 -1.53 2.10 7.32
C GLU A 135 -0.23 2.86 7.63
N GLY A 136 0.80 2.13 8.07
CA GLY A 136 2.10 2.71 8.36
C GLY A 136 2.16 3.35 9.75
N HIS A 137 2.98 4.38 9.90
CA HIS A 137 3.35 4.86 11.23
C HIS A 137 2.18 5.39 12.07
N TRP A 138 1.28 6.20 11.51
CA TRP A 138 0.10 6.68 12.25
C TRP A 138 -0.83 5.57 12.70
N SER A 139 -0.86 4.43 11.99
CA SER A 139 -1.62 3.26 12.45
C SER A 139 -1.02 2.66 13.72
N THR A 140 0.32 2.59 13.78
CA THR A 140 1.07 2.13 14.95
C THR A 140 0.92 3.09 16.13
N GLU A 141 1.00 4.41 15.89
CA GLU A 141 0.79 5.40 16.96
C GLU A 141 -0.63 5.34 17.52
N LYS A 142 -1.65 5.28 16.65
CA LYS A 142 -3.04 5.12 17.10
C LYS A 142 -3.23 3.85 17.92
N MET A 143 -2.61 2.74 17.49
CA MET A 143 -2.64 1.50 18.26
C MET A 143 -1.99 1.70 19.64
N ALA A 144 -0.79 2.27 19.70
CA ALA A 144 -0.09 2.50 20.96
C ALA A 144 -0.88 3.39 21.92
N VAL A 145 -1.54 4.43 21.41
CA VAL A 145 -2.42 5.32 22.20
C VAL A 145 -3.70 4.62 22.66
N SER A 146 -4.18 3.62 21.91
CA SER A 146 -5.40 2.88 22.25
C SER A 146 -5.22 1.79 23.32
N LEU A 147 -3.97 1.43 23.66
CA LEU A 147 -3.71 0.39 24.64
C LEU A 147 -3.98 0.90 26.07
N PRO A 148 -4.71 0.12 26.90
CA PRO A 148 -4.89 0.47 28.30
C PRO A 148 -3.54 0.48 29.03
N LEU A 149 -3.27 1.56 29.77
CA LEU A 149 -2.04 1.68 30.57
C LEU A 149 -2.03 0.73 31.78
N ASP A 150 -3.19 0.17 32.13
CA ASP A 150 -3.44 -0.69 33.27
C ASP A 150 -3.76 -2.13 32.89
N TYR A 151 -3.51 -2.52 31.63
CA TYR A 151 -3.71 -3.90 31.18
C TYR A 151 -2.88 -4.88 32.03
N ARG A 152 -3.57 -5.82 32.69
CA ARG A 152 -2.96 -6.96 33.36
C ARG A 152 -3.37 -8.23 32.62
N PRO A 153 -2.42 -9.00 32.06
CA PRO A 153 -2.75 -10.29 31.48
C PRO A 153 -3.32 -11.21 32.58
N PHE A 154 -4.32 -12.01 32.23
CA PHE A 154 -4.76 -13.10 33.09
C PHE A 154 -3.63 -14.15 33.14
N GLU A 155 -3.27 -14.59 34.34
CA GLU A 155 -2.43 -15.79 34.50
C GLU A 155 -3.28 -17.01 34.12
N GLU A 156 -2.82 -17.79 33.14
CA GLU A 156 -3.40 -19.11 32.79
C GLU A 156 -2.99 -20.19 33.78
#